data_AF-A0A0C2GAM9-F1
#
_entry.id   AF-A0A0C2GAM9-F1
#
_cell.length_a   1.000
_cell.length_b   1.000
_cell.length_c   1.000
_cell.angle_alpha   90.00
_cell.angle_beta   90.00
_cell.angle_gamma   90.00
#
_symmetry.space_group_name_H-M   'P 1'
#
loop_
_entity.id
_entity.type
_entity.pdbx_description
1 polymer ?
#
loop_
_entity_poly.entity_id
_entity_poly.type
_entity_poly.pdbx_seq_one_letter_code
_entity_poly.pdbx_strand_id
1 'polypeptide(L)'
;MPPANMAVKRQLRRQIRPFVENALKKGPLGLAADFRQMKQRDDPSPMSEFIAQEPNGKNRYKDIGCLDNNRVVLSIGPCSYIHANYVSTPNNPKRFICTQLSSCKLIPPDQYASQGPLPTTCSEFWHMIVQHEVEVIIMLCNFVEQTEQQYLYVHQVILNLLRVAGWLPRSLEPYLEMFSEQYLKLTK
;
A
#
# COMPACT_ATOMS: atom_id res chain seq x y z
N MET A 1 -9.57 20.38 13.14
CA MET A 1 -9.98 20.59 11.74
C MET A 1 -10.82 21.86 11.66
N PRO A 2 -10.50 22.82 10.77
CA PRO A 2 -11.37 23.98 10.57
C PRO A 2 -12.71 23.52 9.96
N PRO A 3 -13.85 24.12 10.32
CA PRO A 3 -15.14 23.71 9.79
C PRO A 3 -15.17 23.94 8.27
N ALA A 4 -15.41 22.88 7.50
CA ALA A 4 -15.57 23.00 6.05
C ALA A 4 -16.64 24.05 5.73
N ASN A 5 -16.24 25.08 4.96
CA ASN A 5 -17.04 26.22 4.55
C ASN A 5 -18.43 25.76 4.06
N MET A 6 -19.51 26.37 4.57
CA MET A 6 -20.90 26.03 4.24
C MET A 6 -21.16 26.00 2.73
N ALA A 7 -20.49 26.88 1.96
CA ALA A 7 -20.57 26.92 0.51
C ALA A 7 -19.98 25.66 -0.15
N VAL A 8 -18.87 25.14 0.37
CA VAL A 8 -18.21 23.92 -0.10
C VAL A 8 -19.11 22.71 0.16
N LYS A 9 -19.69 22.60 1.36
CA LYS A 9 -20.67 21.53 1.68
C LYS A 9 -21.88 21.55 0.75
N ARG A 10 -22.40 22.73 0.41
CA ARG A 10 -23.53 22.88 -0.52
C ARG A 10 -23.17 22.43 -1.94
N GLN A 11 -21.97 22.76 -2.40
CA GLN A 11 -21.48 22.35 -3.72
C GLN A 11 -21.27 20.84 -3.81
N LEU A 12 -20.63 20.23 -2.81
CA LEU A 12 -20.46 18.77 -2.71
C LEU A 12 -21.79 18.03 -2.73
N ARG A 13 -22.79 18.52 -1.97
CA ARG A 13 -24.14 17.94 -1.98
C ARG A 13 -24.79 17.95 -3.37
N ARG A 14 -24.59 19.00 -4.17
CA ARG A 14 -25.09 19.06 -5.55
C ARG A 14 -24.39 18.06 -6.46
N GLN A 15 -23.09 17.86 -6.28
CA GLN A 15 -22.30 16.93 -7.09
C GLN A 15 -22.60 15.45 -6.76
N ILE A 16 -22.83 15.13 -5.49
CA ILE A 16 -23.06 13.74 -5.03
C ILE A 16 -24.52 13.30 -5.23
N ARG A 17 -25.48 14.23 -5.26
CA ARG A 17 -26.91 13.91 -5.37
C ARG A 17 -27.23 12.98 -6.56
N PRO A 18 -26.80 13.24 -7.81
CA PRO A 18 -27.11 12.36 -8.94
C PRO A 18 -26.56 10.94 -8.76
N PHE A 19 -25.36 10.82 -8.17
CA PHE A 19 -24.76 9.53 -7.87
C PHE A 19 -25.61 8.74 -6.86
N VAL A 20 -26.06 9.39 -5.78
CA VAL A 20 -26.88 8.76 -4.74
C VAL A 20 -28.24 8.34 -5.31
N GLU A 21 -28.92 9.23 -6.03
CA GLU A 21 -30.22 8.94 -6.65
C GLU A 21 -30.12 7.76 -7.62
N ASN A 22 -29.08 7.73 -8.46
CA ASN A 22 -28.85 6.63 -9.40
C ASN A 22 -28.52 5.32 -8.69
N ALA A 23 -27.67 5.33 -7.67
CA ALA A 23 -27.32 4.14 -6.90
C ALA A 23 -28.55 3.54 -6.20
N LEU A 24 -29.38 4.39 -5.56
CA LEU A 24 -30.63 3.97 -4.92
C LEU A 24 -31.64 3.43 -5.93
N LYS A 25 -31.77 4.07 -7.09
CA LYS A 25 -32.67 3.61 -8.16
C LYS A 25 -32.28 2.25 -8.73
N LYS A 26 -30.97 2.00 -8.91
CA LYS A 26 -30.46 0.71 -9.43
C LYS A 26 -30.55 -0.41 -8.41
N GLY A 27 -30.36 -0.08 -7.13
CA GLY A 27 -30.28 -1.06 -6.05
C GLY A 27 -29.08 -2.02 -6.19
N PRO A 28 -28.88 -2.93 -5.22
CA PRO A 28 -27.71 -3.83 -5.21
C PRO A 28 -27.59 -4.71 -6.44
N LEU A 29 -28.70 -5.23 -6.95
CA LEU A 29 -28.71 -6.11 -8.14
C LEU A 29 -28.33 -5.35 -9.41
N GLY A 30 -28.84 -4.13 -9.59
CA GLY A 30 -28.50 -3.29 -10.74
C GLY A 30 -27.03 -2.87 -10.72
N LEU A 31 -26.50 -2.50 -9.54
CA LEU A 31 -25.08 -2.18 -9.37
C LEU A 31 -24.18 -3.40 -9.64
N ALA A 32 -24.57 -4.59 -9.19
CA ALA A 32 -23.84 -5.82 -9.48
C ALA A 32 -23.87 -6.16 -10.98
N ALA A 33 -24.98 -5.89 -11.67
CA ALA A 33 -25.07 -6.05 -13.12
C ALA A 33 -24.14 -5.07 -13.87
N ASP A 34 -24.11 -3.80 -13.46
CA ASP A 34 -23.17 -2.81 -14.00
C ASP A 34 -21.72 -3.28 -13.82
N PHE A 35 -21.37 -3.76 -12.62
CA PHE A 35 -20.02 -4.22 -12.31
C PHE A 35 -19.60 -5.39 -13.21
N ARG A 36 -20.48 -6.37 -13.44
CA ARG A 36 -20.19 -7.50 -14.34
C ARG A 36 -19.98 -7.08 -15.80
N GLN A 37 -20.55 -5.96 -16.22
CA GLN A 37 -20.36 -5.41 -17.57
C GLN A 37 -19.06 -4.59 -17.71
N MET A 38 -18.41 -4.25 -16.60
CA MET A 38 -17.11 -3.58 -16.67
C MET A 38 -16.10 -4.52 -17.33
N LYS A 39 -15.40 -4.02 -18.36
CA LYS A 39 -14.39 -4.80 -19.08
C LYS A 39 -13.29 -5.23 -18.11
N GLN A 40 -13.17 -6.53 -17.88
CA GLN A 40 -11.93 -7.10 -17.39
C GLN A 40 -10.90 -7.02 -18.52
N ARG A 41 -9.68 -6.60 -18.17
CA ARG A 41 -8.57 -6.58 -19.13
C ARG A 41 -7.90 -7.93 -19.04
N ASP A 42 -8.26 -8.82 -19.97
CA ASP A 42 -7.62 -10.14 -20.10
C ASP A 42 -6.34 -10.08 -20.95
N ASP A 43 -5.97 -8.90 -21.43
CA ASP A 43 -4.76 -8.69 -22.22
C ASP A 43 -3.54 -8.51 -21.28
N PRO A 44 -2.55 -9.42 -21.30
CA PRO A 44 -1.33 -9.31 -20.52
C PRO A 44 -0.32 -8.30 -21.10
N SER A 45 -0.52 -7.81 -22.33
CA SER A 45 0.41 -6.89 -23.00
C SER A 45 0.83 -5.65 -22.20
N PRO A 46 -0.02 -5.01 -21.37
CA PRO A 46 0.36 -3.84 -20.60
C PRO A 46 1.01 -4.19 -19.25
N MET A 47 1.42 -5.44 -19.03
CA MET A 47 1.94 -5.97 -17.76
C MET A 47 3.21 -6.80 -17.97
N SER A 48 4.05 -6.39 -18.91
CA SER A 48 5.26 -7.11 -19.31
C SER A 48 6.27 -7.24 -18.17
N GLU A 49 6.48 -6.17 -17.39
CA GLU A 49 7.39 -6.18 -16.24
C GLU A 49 6.85 -7.09 -15.12
N PHE A 50 5.53 -7.06 -14.88
CA PHE A 50 4.89 -7.95 -13.92
C PHE A 50 5.20 -9.42 -14.25
N ILE A 51 5.03 -9.82 -15.51
CA ILE A 51 5.30 -11.19 -15.98
C ILE A 51 6.80 -11.53 -15.86
N ALA A 52 7.69 -10.60 -16.21
CA ALA A 52 9.13 -10.79 -16.11
C ALA A 52 9.61 -11.06 -14.67
N GLN A 53 8.86 -10.59 -13.68
CA GLN A 53 9.22 -10.70 -12.26
C GLN A 53 8.57 -11.90 -11.54
N GLU A 54 7.75 -12.68 -12.24
CA GLU A 54 7.18 -13.94 -11.73
C GLU A 54 8.25 -14.94 -11.26
N PRO A 55 9.34 -15.22 -12.02
CA PRO A 55 10.40 -16.14 -11.55
C PRO A 55 11.14 -15.64 -10.31
N ASN A 56 11.15 -14.33 -10.10
CA ASN A 56 11.83 -13.69 -8.97
C ASN A 56 10.97 -13.65 -7.70
N GLY A 57 9.72 -14.14 -7.77
CA GLY A 57 8.81 -14.17 -6.62
C GLY A 57 8.56 -12.77 -6.04
N LYS A 58 8.42 -11.76 -6.90
CA LYS A 58 8.14 -10.36 -6.50
C LYS A 58 6.64 -10.01 -6.50
N ASN A 59 5.79 -10.90 -7.04
CA ASN A 59 4.35 -10.74 -7.13
C ASN A 59 3.65 -11.65 -6.12
N ARG A 60 2.73 -11.10 -5.32
CA ARG A 60 2.00 -11.87 -4.30
C ARG A 60 0.93 -12.77 -4.91
N TYR A 61 0.28 -12.27 -5.95
CA TYR A 61 -0.81 -12.93 -6.66
C TYR A 61 -0.49 -12.91 -8.15
N LYS A 62 -0.66 -14.05 -8.82
CA LYS A 62 -0.38 -14.20 -10.24
C LYS A 62 -1.49 -13.63 -11.13
N ASP A 63 -2.68 -13.52 -10.57
CA ASP A 63 -3.91 -13.04 -11.18
C ASP A 63 -4.17 -11.54 -10.94
N ILE A 64 -3.34 -10.89 -10.11
CA ILE A 64 -3.42 -9.44 -9.87
C ILE A 64 -2.21 -8.78 -10.53
N GLY A 65 -2.37 -8.34 -11.77
CA GLY A 65 -1.28 -7.75 -12.54
C GLY A 65 -0.90 -6.33 -12.13
N CYS A 66 0.32 -5.92 -12.48
CA CYS A 66 0.84 -4.55 -12.31
C CYS A 66 1.02 -3.91 -13.69
N LEU A 67 0.36 -2.78 -13.92
CA LEU A 67 0.34 -2.12 -15.23
C LEU A 67 1.63 -1.33 -15.50
N ASP A 68 2.28 -1.56 -16.63
CA ASP A 68 3.54 -0.92 -17.01
C ASP A 68 3.40 0.60 -17.12
N ASN A 69 2.33 1.10 -17.74
CA ASN A 69 2.15 2.54 -18.01
C ASN A 69 2.11 3.41 -16.74
N ASN A 70 1.70 2.83 -15.62
CA ASN A 70 1.53 3.55 -14.35
C ASN A 70 2.29 2.88 -13.21
N ARG A 71 3.24 1.97 -13.47
CA ARG A 71 4.00 1.33 -12.39
C ARG A 71 4.94 2.31 -11.72
N VAL A 72 5.20 2.07 -10.44
CA VAL A 72 6.31 2.71 -9.74
C VAL A 72 7.60 2.04 -10.20
N VAL A 73 8.62 2.85 -10.51
CA VAL A 73 9.95 2.39 -10.87
C VAL A 73 10.91 2.86 -9.79
N LEU A 74 11.62 1.94 -9.15
CA LEU A 74 12.59 2.27 -8.13
C LEU A 74 13.93 2.65 -8.76
N SER A 75 14.52 3.73 -8.28
CA SER A 75 15.90 4.16 -8.55
C SER A 75 16.80 3.99 -7.33
N ILE A 76 16.23 3.71 -6.15
CA ILE A 76 16.97 3.38 -4.93
C ILE A 76 17.11 1.86 -4.82
N GLY A 77 18.36 1.40 -4.62
CA GLY A 77 18.68 -0.01 -4.44
C GLY A 77 18.91 -0.79 -5.74
N PRO A 78 19.16 -2.11 -5.65
CA PRO A 78 19.55 -2.93 -6.78
C PRO A 78 18.37 -3.42 -7.65
N CYS A 79 17.13 -3.26 -7.20
CA CYS A 79 15.93 -3.75 -7.86
C CYS A 79 15.03 -2.57 -8.24
N SER A 80 14.76 -2.41 -9.54
CA SER A 80 13.90 -1.35 -10.06
C SER A 80 12.40 -1.66 -9.98
N TYR A 81 12.05 -2.88 -9.59
CA TYR A 81 10.67 -3.38 -9.59
C TYR A 81 10.07 -3.44 -8.19
N ILE A 82 8.86 -2.91 -8.10
CA ILE A 82 7.90 -3.16 -7.02
C ILE A 82 6.51 -3.26 -7.65
N HIS A 83 5.67 -4.16 -7.14
CA HIS A 83 4.28 -4.30 -7.56
C HIS A 83 3.44 -3.16 -6.97
N ALA A 84 3.55 -1.99 -7.57
CA ALA A 84 2.84 -0.79 -7.18
C ALA A 84 2.50 0.08 -8.40
N ASN A 85 1.30 0.66 -8.41
CA ASN A 85 0.83 1.55 -9.46
C ASN A 85 0.40 2.91 -8.90
N TYR A 86 0.61 3.97 -9.69
CA TYR A 86 0.02 5.28 -9.43
C TYR A 86 -1.46 5.29 -9.75
N VAL A 87 -2.26 5.78 -8.80
CA VAL A 87 -3.69 6.03 -8.96
C VAL A 87 -3.95 7.53 -9.00
N SER A 88 -4.62 7.95 -10.07
CA SER A 88 -4.95 9.33 -10.33
C SER A 88 -6.21 9.78 -9.59
N THR A 89 -6.30 11.09 -9.42
CA THR A 89 -7.53 11.82 -9.13
C THR A 89 -7.75 12.81 -10.27
N PRO A 90 -8.97 13.38 -10.44
CA PRO A 90 -9.24 14.35 -11.50
C PRO A 90 -8.24 15.52 -11.57
N ASN A 91 -7.63 15.88 -10.44
CA ASN A 91 -6.73 17.01 -10.33
C ASN A 91 -5.25 16.62 -10.16
N ASN A 92 -4.94 15.32 -10.02
CA ASN A 92 -3.56 14.87 -9.83
C ASN A 92 -3.39 13.44 -10.37
N PRO A 93 -2.58 13.24 -11.44
CA PRO A 93 -2.41 11.95 -12.10
C PRO A 93 -1.65 10.91 -11.26
N LYS A 94 -0.92 11.33 -10.22
CA LYS A 94 -0.11 10.47 -9.34
C LYS A 94 -0.41 10.76 -7.87
N ARG A 95 -1.70 10.85 -7.53
CA ARG A 95 -2.12 11.25 -6.18
C ARG A 95 -1.85 10.17 -5.14
N PHE A 96 -2.07 8.91 -5.50
CA PHE A 96 -1.89 7.78 -4.61
C PHE A 96 -0.95 6.76 -5.27
N ILE A 97 -0.27 5.99 -4.43
CA ILE A 97 0.41 4.78 -4.83
C ILE A 97 -0.35 3.63 -4.18
N CYS A 98 -0.88 2.73 -5.02
CA CYS A 98 -1.46 1.48 -4.56
C CYS A 98 -0.44 0.38 -4.79
N THR A 99 -0.05 -0.30 -3.73
CA THR A 99 0.89 -1.43 -3.76
C THR A 99 0.20 -2.64 -3.15
N GLN A 100 0.59 -3.83 -3.59
CA GLN A 100 0.33 -5.01 -2.76
C GLN A 100 1.05 -4.80 -1.42
N LEU A 101 0.45 -5.30 -0.33
CA LEU A 101 1.09 -5.25 0.99
C LEU A 101 2.49 -5.91 0.86
N SER A 102 3.50 -5.45 1.60
CA SER A 102 4.85 -6.05 1.73
C SER A 102 5.04 -6.51 3.17
N SER A 103 5.39 -7.78 3.44
CA SER A 103 5.62 -8.27 4.81
C SER A 103 7.05 -8.72 4.90
N CYS A 104 7.70 -8.25 5.96
CA CYS A 104 9.03 -8.65 6.29
C CYS A 104 8.87 -9.88 7.18
N LYS A 105 9.04 -11.06 6.58
CA LYS A 105 9.01 -12.35 7.29
C LYS A 105 10.29 -12.45 8.14
N LEU A 106 10.27 -11.83 9.32
CA LEU A 106 11.34 -11.94 10.31
C LEU A 106 11.05 -13.03 11.37
N ILE A 107 9.91 -13.72 11.27
CA ILE A 107 9.51 -14.79 12.20
C ILE A 107 9.84 -16.16 11.58
N PRO A 108 10.47 -17.09 12.32
CA PRO A 108 10.88 -18.40 11.83
C PRO A 108 9.69 -19.24 11.31
N PRO A 109 9.97 -20.17 10.36
CA PRO A 109 8.96 -20.84 9.54
C PRO A 109 8.01 -21.77 10.31
N ASP A 110 8.31 -22.06 11.57
CA ASP A 110 7.59 -23.01 12.41
C ASP A 110 6.39 -22.42 13.15
N GLN A 111 6.22 -21.09 13.21
CA GLN A 111 5.23 -20.51 14.13
C GLN A 111 3.95 -19.92 13.54
N TYR A 112 3.86 -19.45 12.29
CA TYR A 112 2.55 -19.11 11.72
C TYR A 112 2.55 -19.20 10.19
N ALA A 113 1.73 -20.10 9.65
CA ALA A 113 1.31 -20.13 8.25
C ALA A 113 0.35 -18.96 7.96
N SER A 114 0.86 -17.73 7.92
CA SER A 114 0.02 -16.55 7.69
C SER A 114 0.26 -15.93 6.32
N GLN A 115 -0.87 -15.65 5.66
CA GLN A 115 -1.01 -15.05 4.34
C GLN A 115 -0.66 -13.55 4.40
N GLY A 116 0.55 -13.26 4.88
CA GLY A 116 1.24 -11.99 4.84
C GLY A 116 2.13 -11.89 3.59
N PRO A 117 2.49 -10.68 3.16
CA PRO A 117 3.23 -10.53 1.90
C PRO A 117 4.68 -11.00 1.86
N LEU A 118 5.28 -10.95 0.67
CA LEU A 118 6.54 -11.65 0.37
C LEU A 118 7.75 -10.98 1.06
N PRO A 119 8.55 -11.72 1.86
CA PRO A 119 9.77 -11.21 2.49
C PRO A 119 10.79 -10.61 1.52
N THR A 120 10.74 -11.01 0.26
CA THR A 120 11.64 -10.59 -0.83
C THR A 120 11.40 -9.16 -1.32
N THR A 121 10.37 -8.45 -0.84
CA THR A 121 9.98 -7.11 -1.34
C THR A 121 9.98 -6.02 -0.27
N CYS A 122 10.38 -6.35 0.96
CA CYS A 122 10.36 -5.43 2.10
C CYS A 122 11.28 -4.22 1.86
N SER A 123 12.48 -4.44 1.32
CA SER A 123 13.44 -3.37 1.02
C SER A 123 12.91 -2.44 -0.07
N GLU A 124 12.38 -3.00 -1.16
CA GLU A 124 11.79 -2.25 -2.27
C GLU A 124 10.60 -1.40 -1.82
N PHE A 125 9.78 -1.88 -0.89
CA PHE A 125 8.70 -1.08 -0.30
C PHE A 125 9.25 0.17 0.37
N TRP A 126 10.31 0.04 1.17
CA TRP A 126 10.89 1.20 1.85
C TRP A 126 11.64 2.14 0.91
N HIS A 127 12.32 1.60 -0.10
CA HIS A 127 12.88 2.39 -1.18
C HIS A 127 11.80 3.24 -1.87
N MET A 128 10.62 2.66 -2.12
CA MET A 128 9.48 3.39 -2.68
C MET A 128 9.04 4.55 -1.78
N ILE A 129 8.88 4.30 -0.48
CA ILE A 129 8.45 5.31 0.50
C ILE A 129 9.43 6.47 0.55
N VAL A 130 10.72 6.18 0.65
CA VAL A 130 11.78 7.20 0.69
C VAL A 130 11.86 7.96 -0.63
N GLN A 131 11.89 7.25 -1.76
CA GLN A 131 11.99 7.86 -3.09
C GLN A 131 10.84 8.81 -3.41
N HIS A 132 9.64 8.51 -2.92
CA HIS A 132 8.44 9.31 -3.17
C HIS A 132 8.06 10.23 -2.02
N GLU A 133 8.94 10.37 -1.01
CA GLU A 133 8.72 11.23 0.16
C GLU A 133 7.32 10.98 0.78
N VAL A 134 6.93 9.71 0.89
CA VAL A 134 5.58 9.35 1.32
C VAL A 134 5.40 9.68 2.80
N GLU A 135 4.53 10.65 3.09
CA GLU A 135 4.23 11.08 4.46
C GLU A 135 3.21 10.19 5.17
N VAL A 136 2.31 9.55 4.42
CA VAL A 136 1.18 8.80 4.96
C VAL A 136 1.05 7.45 4.29
N ILE A 137 1.08 6.39 5.08
CA ILE A 137 0.81 5.01 4.65
C ILE A 137 -0.55 4.59 5.20
N ILE A 138 -1.49 4.24 4.32
CA ILE A 138 -2.80 3.72 4.70
C ILE A 138 -2.83 2.23 4.41
N MET A 139 -2.96 1.42 5.46
CA MET A 139 -3.11 -0.01 5.35
C MET A 139 -4.59 -0.39 5.47
N LEU A 140 -5.13 -1.00 4.40
CA LEU A 140 -6.55 -1.35 4.28
C LEU A 140 -6.86 -2.81 4.63
N CYS A 141 -5.87 -3.58 5.07
CA CYS A 141 -6.01 -4.98 5.46
C CYS A 141 -5.36 -5.22 6.82
N ASN A 142 -5.86 -6.21 7.55
CA ASN A 142 -5.20 -6.67 8.77
C ASN A 142 -4.03 -7.60 8.41
N PHE A 143 -2.95 -7.61 9.19
CA PHE A 143 -1.81 -8.51 8.95
C PHE A 143 -2.17 -9.99 9.19
N VAL A 144 -3.06 -10.22 10.17
CA VAL A 144 -3.82 -11.42 10.53
C VAL A 144 -5.07 -10.86 11.23
N GLU A 145 -6.22 -11.55 11.22
CA GLU A 145 -7.35 -11.16 12.07
C GLU A 145 -6.85 -10.82 13.50
N GLN A 146 -7.11 -9.57 13.93
CA GLN A 146 -6.97 -9.04 15.30
C GLN A 146 -5.55 -8.76 15.83
N THR A 147 -5.13 -7.47 15.84
CA THR A 147 -4.73 -6.71 17.05
C THR A 147 -4.43 -5.23 16.73
N GLU A 148 -4.63 -4.34 17.71
CA GLU A 148 -4.49 -2.87 17.58
C GLU A 148 -3.03 -2.36 17.42
N GLN A 149 -2.00 -3.19 17.58
CA GLN A 149 -0.60 -2.73 17.68
C GLN A 149 0.17 -2.66 16.35
N GLN A 150 -0.49 -2.93 15.21
CA GLN A 150 0.14 -3.06 13.89
C GLN A 150 0.76 -1.75 13.35
N TYR A 151 0.28 -0.58 13.78
CA TYR A 151 0.87 0.71 13.39
C TYR A 151 2.30 0.91 13.91
N LEU A 152 2.67 0.23 15.01
CA LEU A 152 4.02 0.32 15.58
C LEU A 152 5.06 -0.34 14.66
N TYR A 153 4.65 -1.29 13.83
CA TYR A 153 5.53 -1.95 12.86
C TYR A 153 6.09 -0.97 11.83
N VAL A 154 5.24 -0.08 11.30
CA VAL A 154 5.65 0.95 10.33
C VAL A 154 6.75 1.83 10.94
N HIS A 155 6.57 2.25 12.18
CA HIS A 155 7.56 3.06 12.90
C HIS A 155 8.85 2.28 13.16
N GLN A 156 8.74 1.01 13.57
CA GLN A 156 9.90 0.15 13.83
C GLN A 156 10.78 -0.01 12.60
N VAL A 157 10.16 -0.25 11.45
CA VAL A 157 10.92 -0.50 10.21
C VAL A 157 11.50 0.79 9.65
N ILE A 158 10.78 1.92 9.70
CA ILE A 158 11.34 3.23 9.31
C ILE A 158 12.57 3.54 10.15
N LEU A 159 12.47 3.46 11.48
CA LEU A 159 13.57 3.83 12.34
C LEU A 159 14.79 2.90 12.15
N ASN A 160 14.55 1.60 11.94
CA ASN A 160 15.61 0.67 11.61
C ASN A 160 16.25 0.93 10.23
N LEU A 161 15.45 1.25 9.21
CA LEU A 161 15.95 1.63 7.89
C LEU A 161 16.83 2.87 7.98
N LEU A 162 16.36 3.91 8.67
CA LEU A 162 17.12 5.14 8.89
C LEU A 162 18.44 4.86 9.60
N ARG A 163 18.45 3.95 10.58
CA ARG A 163 19.69 3.50 11.25
C ARG A 163 20.65 2.82 10.27
N VAL A 164 20.17 1.83 9.51
CA VAL A 164 21.01 1.06 8.57
C VAL A 164 21.53 1.93 7.42
N ALA A 165 20.73 2.90 6.97
CA ALA A 165 21.12 3.88 5.96
C ALA A 165 22.08 4.96 6.48
N GLY A 166 22.39 4.98 7.78
CA GLY A 166 23.23 6.00 8.42
C GLY A 166 22.57 7.38 8.51
N TRP A 167 21.25 7.46 8.33
CA TRP A 167 20.46 8.69 8.38
C TRP A 167 19.88 8.97 9.76
N LEU A 168 19.92 8.00 10.67
CA LEU A 168 19.54 8.19 12.06
C LEU A 168 20.73 8.77 12.85
N PRO A 169 20.59 9.95 13.49
CA PRO A 169 21.61 10.46 14.39
C PRO A 169 21.93 9.46 15.50
N ARG A 170 23.23 9.25 15.79
CA ARG A 170 23.67 8.33 16.86
C ARG A 170 23.04 8.64 18.23
N SER A 171 22.74 9.90 18.49
CA SER A 171 22.05 10.34 19.71
C SER A 171 20.62 9.76 19.86
N LEU A 172 20.00 9.30 18.77
CA LEU A 172 18.67 8.69 18.77
C LEU A 172 18.70 7.17 18.86
N GLU A 173 19.86 6.52 18.77
CA GLU A 173 19.99 5.05 18.84
C GLU A 173 19.41 4.44 20.13
N PRO A 174 19.64 5.01 21.34
CA PRO A 174 19.06 4.45 22.57
C PRO A 174 17.52 4.47 22.57
N TYR A 175 16.92 5.49 21.95
CA TYR A 175 15.46 5.60 21.85
C TYR A 175 14.88 4.61 20.84
N LEU A 176 15.61 4.32 19.76
CA LEU A 176 15.25 3.26 18.81
C LEU A 176 15.33 1.88 19.48
N GLU A 177 16.38 1.59 20.25
CA GLU A 177 16.48 0.33 21.00
C GLU A 177 15.32 0.17 21.97
N MET A 178 15.02 1.22 22.76
CA MET A 178 13.88 1.23 23.68
C MET A 178 12.54 1.03 22.96
N PHE A 179 12.32 1.72 21.83
CA PHE A 179 11.12 1.54 21.00
C PHE A 179 11.02 0.09 20.47
N SER A 180 12.15 -0.49 20.06
CA SER A 180 12.23 -1.88 19.59
C SER A 180 11.87 -2.90 20.65
N GLU A 181 12.36 -2.70 21.88
CA GLU A 181 11.99 -3.55 23.00
C GLU A 181 10.49 -3.44 23.34
N GLN A 182 9.94 -2.22 23.34
CA GLN A 182 8.52 -1.99 23.60
C GLN A 182 7.64 -2.60 22.51
N TYR A 183 8.00 -2.42 21.25
CA TYR A 183 7.35 -3.05 20.11
C TYR A 183 7.32 -4.58 20.28
N LEU A 184 8.46 -5.22 20.55
CA LEU A 184 8.57 -6.67 20.73
C LEU A 184 7.75 -7.19 21.91
N LYS A 185 7.53 -6.39 22.96
CA LYS A 185 6.65 -6.74 24.09
C LYS A 185 5.16 -6.67 23.72
N LEU A 186 4.79 -5.76 22.84
CA LEU A 186 3.40 -5.52 22.45
C LEU A 186 2.91 -6.41 21.30
N THR A 187 3.83 -6.98 20.52
CA THR A 187 3.52 -7.83 19.36
C THR A 187 3.86 -9.31 19.55
N LYS A 188 4.10 -9.75 20.80
CA LYS A 188 4.18 -11.15 21.21
C LYS A 188 2.89 -11.54 21.91
#